data_AF-A0A6N6L3F5-F1
#
_entry.id   AF-A0A6N6L3F5-F1
#
_cell.length_a   1.000
_cell.length_b   1.000
_cell.length_c   1.000
_cell.angle_alpha   90.00
_cell.angle_beta   90.00
_cell.angle_gamma   90.00
#
_symmetry.space_group_name_H-M   'P 1'
#
loop_
_entity.id
_entity.type
_entity.pdbx_description
1 polymer ?
#
loop_
_entity_poly.entity_id
_entity_poly.type
_entity_poly.pdbx_seq_one_letter_code
_entity_poly.pdbx_strand_id
1 'polypeptide(L)'
;MTQTLIPIQDQYMDVRATCFGCGRLNKDGLQIKSYWDGKELVAQYTPADHHIGHPGYMNGGIIATLIDCHSVGLAMAEAHNAEEREIGSAPLITYVTGTLKVSYHKPTPVTKGPVELRAHMVNKKGRKTWVACSLFADGIETVKGEVLAVRIEDIP
;
A
#
# COMPACT_ATOMS: atom_id res chain seq x y z
N MET A 1 -4.21 7.10 -26.29
CA MET A 1 -4.00 8.19 -25.30
C MET A 1 -4.17 7.58 -23.92
N THR A 2 -3.11 7.01 -23.36
CA THR A 2 -3.13 6.47 -21.99
C THR A 2 -3.24 7.65 -21.05
N GLN A 3 -4.42 7.82 -20.45
CA GLN A 3 -4.60 8.74 -19.33
C GLN A 3 -3.61 8.28 -18.26
N THR A 4 -2.57 9.08 -18.00
CA THR A 4 -1.61 8.78 -16.95
C THR A 4 -2.36 8.85 -15.63
N LEU A 5 -2.72 7.69 -15.08
CA LEU A 5 -3.37 7.59 -13.78
C LEU A 5 -2.39 8.13 -12.73
N ILE A 6 -2.80 9.16 -11.99
CA ILE A 6 -2.00 9.70 -10.89
C ILE A 6 -2.03 8.67 -9.75
N PRO A 7 -0.88 8.26 -9.18
CA PRO A 7 -0.86 7.34 -8.05
C PRO A 7 -1.70 7.87 -6.89
N ILE A 8 -2.40 6.99 -6.18
CA ILE A 8 -3.22 7.38 -5.02
C ILE A 8 -2.39 8.15 -3.99
N GLN A 9 -1.17 7.68 -3.73
CA GLN A 9 -0.25 8.28 -2.77
C GLN A 9 0.24 9.68 -3.15
N ASP A 10 0.27 9.99 -4.44
CA ASP A 10 0.72 11.30 -4.93
C ASP A 10 -0.37 12.36 -4.85
N GLN A 11 -1.62 11.95 -4.65
CA GLN A 11 -2.76 12.83 -4.45
C GLN A 11 -2.92 13.25 -2.99
N TYR A 12 -2.21 12.61 -2.04
CA TYR A 12 -2.32 12.98 -0.62
C TYR A 12 -1.86 14.42 -0.38
N MET A 13 -2.54 15.16 0.52
CA MET A 13 -2.05 16.48 0.95
C MET A 13 -0.66 16.38 1.58
N ASP A 14 0.18 17.41 1.39
CA ASP A 14 1.57 17.44 1.87
C ASP A 14 1.71 17.06 3.35
N VAL A 15 0.79 17.51 4.19
CA VAL A 15 0.75 17.24 5.64
C VAL A 15 0.60 15.75 6.00
N ARG A 16 0.21 14.89 5.05
CA ARG A 16 0.12 13.43 5.21
C ARG A 16 1.07 12.67 4.27
N ALA A 17 1.93 13.37 3.53
CA ALA A 17 2.76 12.79 2.48
C ALA A 17 4.18 12.41 2.93
N THR A 18 4.40 12.19 4.22
CA THR A 18 5.72 11.91 4.84
C THR A 18 5.90 10.48 5.36
N CYS A 19 4.90 9.61 5.18
CA CYS A 19 4.95 8.21 5.60
C CYS A 19 6.19 7.49 5.02
N PHE A 20 6.85 6.67 5.85
CA PHE A 20 8.01 5.86 5.44
C PHE A 20 7.72 4.94 4.24
N GLY A 21 6.55 4.30 4.18
CA GLY A 21 6.24 3.40 3.07
C GLY A 21 5.71 4.10 1.82
N CYS A 22 4.80 5.08 1.96
CA CYS A 22 4.07 5.66 0.82
C CYS A 22 4.23 7.16 0.59
N GLY A 23 4.84 7.88 1.53
CA GLY A 23 4.88 9.34 1.47
C GLY A 23 5.82 9.86 0.38
N ARG A 24 5.28 10.57 -0.63
CA ARG A 24 6.10 11.14 -1.71
C ARG A 24 7.12 12.19 -1.24
N LEU A 25 6.91 12.80 -0.07
CA LEU A 25 7.82 13.78 0.52
C LEU A 25 8.88 13.15 1.42
N ASN A 26 8.79 11.84 1.70
CA ASN A 26 9.83 11.12 2.43
C ASN A 26 10.87 10.58 1.45
N LYS A 27 11.99 11.28 1.30
CA LYS A 27 13.08 10.91 0.37
C LYS A 27 13.80 9.62 0.76
N ASP A 28 13.75 9.26 2.03
CA ASP A 28 14.34 8.04 2.59
C ASP A 28 13.30 6.91 2.70
N GLY A 29 12.07 7.14 2.23
CA GLY A 29 10.98 6.20 2.25
C GLY A 29 10.90 5.33 1.00
N LEU A 30 10.04 4.31 1.04
CA LEU A 30 9.83 3.38 -0.08
C LEU A 30 9.01 4.02 -1.22
N GLN A 31 8.23 5.07 -0.92
CA GLN A 31 7.41 5.81 -1.89
C GLN A 31 6.55 4.92 -2.82
N ILE A 32 5.91 3.87 -2.27
CA ILE A 32 5.06 2.96 -3.06
C ILE A 32 3.97 3.73 -3.83
N LYS A 33 3.74 3.35 -5.09
CA LYS A 33 2.76 3.95 -5.99
C LYS A 33 1.68 2.94 -6.35
N SER A 34 0.45 3.25 -5.97
CA SER A 34 -0.70 2.39 -6.16
C SER A 34 -1.71 2.99 -7.13
N TYR A 35 -2.34 2.13 -7.93
CA TYR A 35 -3.26 2.49 -8.99
C TYR A 35 -4.47 1.54 -8.97
N TRP A 36 -5.62 2.01 -9.43
CA TRP A 36 -6.75 1.14 -9.70
C TRP A 36 -6.52 0.38 -11.01
N ASP A 37 -6.71 -0.93 -11.00
CA ASP A 37 -6.72 -1.76 -12.23
C ASP A 37 -8.14 -1.97 -12.81
N GLY A 38 -9.13 -1.30 -12.22
CA GLY A 38 -10.55 -1.44 -12.53
C GLY A 38 -11.32 -2.36 -11.58
N LYS A 39 -10.61 -3.19 -10.79
CA LYS A 39 -11.24 -4.08 -9.80
C LYS A 39 -10.59 -3.97 -8.42
N GLU A 40 -9.27 -3.90 -8.38
CA GLU A 40 -8.49 -3.88 -7.16
C GLU A 40 -7.39 -2.82 -7.25
N LEU A 41 -6.73 -2.58 -6.11
CA LEU A 41 -5.60 -1.68 -6.07
C LEU A 41 -4.33 -2.48 -6.36
N VAL A 42 -3.49 -1.97 -7.26
CA VAL A 42 -2.24 -2.61 -7.66
C VAL A 42 -1.06 -1.67 -7.51
N ALA A 43 0.12 -2.21 -7.23
CA ALA A 43 1.36 -1.46 -7.18
C ALA A 43 2.52 -2.29 -7.74
N GLN A 44 3.44 -1.66 -8.46
CA GLN A 44 4.73 -2.26 -8.77
C GLN A 44 5.81 -1.58 -7.94
N TYR A 45 6.71 -2.37 -7.37
CA TYR A 45 7.80 -1.87 -6.54
C TYR A 45 9.12 -2.52 -6.93
N THR A 46 10.13 -1.69 -7.21
CA THR A 46 11.49 -2.17 -7.48
C THR A 46 12.32 -2.04 -6.20
N PRO A 47 12.75 -3.14 -5.58
CA PRO A 47 13.59 -3.07 -4.40
C PRO A 47 14.98 -2.52 -4.73
N ALA A 48 15.47 -1.58 -3.92
CA ALA A 48 16.87 -1.19 -3.89
C ALA A 48 17.74 -2.22 -3.16
N ASP A 49 19.05 -2.20 -3.40
CA ASP A 49 20.02 -3.14 -2.82
C ASP A 49 20.02 -3.14 -1.28
N HIS A 50 19.78 -1.98 -0.66
CA HIS A 50 19.72 -1.86 0.80
C HIS A 50 18.41 -2.41 1.41
N HIS A 51 17.46 -2.87 0.60
CA HIS A 51 16.26 -3.59 1.06
C HIS A 51 16.46 -5.10 1.17
N ILE A 52 17.67 -5.60 0.94
CA ILE A 52 18.01 -7.02 1.08
C ILE A 52 18.01 -7.42 2.55
N GLY A 53 17.32 -8.53 2.88
CA GLY A 53 17.35 -9.14 4.22
C GLY A 53 18.29 -10.34 4.32
N HIS A 54 18.41 -11.10 3.23
CA HIS A 54 19.34 -12.19 3.04
C HIS A 54 19.86 -12.13 1.61
N PRO A 55 21.14 -12.44 1.29
CA PRO A 55 21.65 -12.37 -0.07
C PRO A 55 20.69 -12.91 -1.13
N GLY A 56 20.27 -12.04 -2.06
CA GLY A 56 19.32 -12.37 -3.13
C GLY A 56 17.83 -12.21 -2.79
N TYR A 57 17.45 -11.97 -1.53
CA TYR A 57 16.06 -11.89 -1.07
C TYR A 57 15.74 -10.63 -0.27
N MET A 58 14.55 -10.09 -0.52
CA MET A 58 14.06 -8.87 0.12
C MET A 58 13.81 -9.09 1.61
N ASN A 59 14.09 -8.06 2.40
CA ASN A 59 13.82 -8.05 3.84
C ASN A 59 12.31 -8.18 4.11
N GLY A 60 11.94 -9.05 5.06
CA GLY A 60 10.53 -9.26 5.43
C GLY A 60 9.85 -8.00 5.96
N GLY A 61 10.55 -7.17 6.74
CA GLY A 61 10.05 -5.89 7.22
C GLY A 61 9.70 -4.92 6.08
N ILE A 62 10.53 -4.85 5.03
CA ILE A 62 10.24 -4.05 3.83
C ILE A 62 8.97 -4.56 3.14
N ILE A 63 8.85 -5.88 2.94
CA ILE A 63 7.64 -6.48 2.36
C ILE A 63 6.41 -6.15 3.21
N ALA A 64 6.51 -6.28 4.53
CA ALA A 64 5.42 -5.94 5.44
C ALA A 64 5.01 -4.47 5.34
N THR A 65 5.98 -3.54 5.23
CA THR A 65 5.71 -2.11 5.02
C THR A 65 5.00 -1.85 3.69
N LEU A 66 5.41 -2.51 2.61
CA LEU A 66 4.74 -2.38 1.30
C LEU A 66 3.28 -2.86 1.39
N ILE A 67 3.04 -4.03 1.97
CA ILE A 67 1.70 -4.59 2.18
C ILE A 67 0.84 -3.64 3.03
N ASP A 68 1.39 -3.13 4.13
CA ASP A 68 0.70 -2.22 5.04
C ASP A 68 0.28 -0.93 4.33
N CYS A 69 1.24 -0.22 3.73
CA CYS A 69 0.99 1.07 3.09
C CYS A 69 0.09 0.95 1.85
N HIS A 70 0.20 -0.13 1.08
CA HIS A 70 -0.71 -0.41 -0.03
C HIS A 70 -2.14 -0.66 0.46
N SER A 71 -2.30 -1.45 1.53
CA SER A 71 -3.61 -1.80 2.08
C SER A 71 -4.31 -0.63 2.77
N VAL A 72 -3.58 0.18 3.54
CA VAL A 72 -4.12 1.41 4.14
C VAL A 72 -4.46 2.42 3.04
N GLY A 73 -3.65 2.49 1.98
CA GLY A 73 -3.95 3.27 0.78
C GLY A 73 -5.29 2.90 0.14
N LEU A 74 -5.58 1.60 0.00
CA LEU A 74 -6.88 1.11 -0.48
C LEU A 74 -8.02 1.54 0.47
N ALA A 75 -7.87 1.36 1.77
CA ALA A 75 -8.91 1.74 2.73
C ALA A 75 -9.25 3.24 2.66
N MET A 76 -8.25 4.10 2.48
CA MET A 76 -8.45 5.53 2.25
C MET A 76 -9.13 5.79 0.90
N ALA A 77 -8.70 5.14 -0.18
CA ALA A 77 -9.29 5.33 -1.50
C ALA A 77 -10.76 4.92 -1.55
N GLU A 78 -11.10 3.77 -0.96
CA GLU A 78 -12.47 3.28 -0.80
C GLU A 78 -13.34 4.23 0.04
N ALA A 79 -12.77 4.86 1.06
CA ALA A 79 -13.48 5.85 1.86
C ALA A 79 -13.75 7.15 1.07
N HIS A 80 -12.79 7.64 0.31
CA HIS A 80 -13.00 8.79 -0.58
C HIS A 80 -14.07 8.50 -1.64
N ASN A 81 -14.00 7.33 -2.29
CA ASN A 81 -15.00 6.91 -3.27
C ASN A 81 -16.41 6.81 -2.65
N ALA A 82 -16.54 6.19 -1.47
CA ALA A 82 -17.82 6.06 -0.77
C ALA A 82 -18.39 7.40 -0.27
N GLU A 83 -17.56 8.42 -0.10
CA GLU A 83 -17.99 9.79 0.24
C GLU A 83 -18.14 10.68 -1.01
N GLU A 84 -17.92 10.17 -2.22
CA GLU A 84 -17.93 10.93 -3.47
C GLU A 84 -16.94 12.10 -3.47
N ARG A 85 -15.73 11.84 -2.96
CA ARG A 85 -14.68 12.84 -2.77
C ARG A 85 -13.41 12.49 -3.52
N GLU A 86 -12.70 13.50 -3.97
CA GLU A 86 -11.37 13.35 -4.56
C GLU A 86 -10.34 12.96 -3.49
N ILE A 87 -9.40 12.10 -3.83
CA ILE A 87 -8.27 11.78 -2.95
C ILE A 87 -7.47 13.06 -2.71
N GLY A 88 -7.18 13.36 -1.44
CA GLY A 88 -6.46 14.57 -1.07
C GLY A 88 -7.35 15.78 -0.82
N SER A 89 -8.67 15.64 -0.86
CA SER A 89 -9.59 16.71 -0.48
C SER A 89 -9.70 16.86 1.05
N ALA A 90 -9.99 18.08 1.52
CA ALA A 90 -10.37 18.33 2.90
C ALA A 90 -11.87 18.04 3.13
N PRO A 91 -12.31 17.65 4.36
CA PRO A 91 -11.49 17.29 5.53
C PRO A 91 -10.76 15.96 5.35
N LEU A 92 -9.54 15.81 5.88
CA LEU A 92 -8.73 14.63 5.56
C LEU A 92 -9.41 13.32 6.00
N ILE A 93 -9.23 12.27 5.20
CA ILE A 93 -9.62 10.92 5.57
C ILE A 93 -8.35 10.18 5.97
N THR A 94 -8.16 10.00 7.27
CA THR A 94 -6.98 9.34 7.81
C THR A 94 -7.32 7.94 8.33
N TYR A 95 -6.52 6.95 7.92
CA TYR A 95 -6.55 5.59 8.44
C TYR A 95 -5.21 5.24 9.07
N VAL A 96 -5.25 4.40 10.11
CA VAL A 96 -4.07 3.78 10.72
C VAL A 96 -4.24 2.26 10.75
N THR A 97 -3.13 1.55 10.83
CA THR A 97 -3.13 0.08 10.90
C THR A 97 -3.57 -0.37 12.29
N GLY A 98 -4.66 -1.13 12.36
CA GLY A 98 -5.13 -1.79 13.57
C GLY A 98 -4.46 -3.15 13.77
N THR A 99 -4.37 -3.97 12.72
CA THR A 99 -3.65 -5.25 12.73
C THR A 99 -3.00 -5.50 11.38
N LEU A 100 -1.80 -6.09 11.40
CA LEU A 100 -1.08 -6.54 10.21
C LEU A 100 -0.65 -7.99 10.44
N LYS A 101 -1.20 -8.91 9.64
CA LYS A 101 -0.76 -10.31 9.60
C LYS A 101 -0.13 -10.57 8.24
N VAL A 102 1.12 -11.05 8.25
CA VAL A 102 1.87 -11.34 7.02
C VAL A 102 2.33 -12.79 7.05
N SER A 103 2.04 -13.53 5.98
CA SER A 103 2.43 -14.93 5.79
C SER A 103 3.41 -15.03 4.62
N TYR A 104 4.66 -15.38 4.90
CA TYR A 104 5.71 -15.55 3.90
C TYR A 104 5.73 -17.00 3.43
N HIS A 105 5.22 -17.26 2.23
CA HIS A 105 5.10 -18.62 1.68
C HIS A 105 6.33 -19.02 0.88
N LYS A 106 6.99 -18.05 0.24
CA LYS A 106 8.23 -18.25 -0.53
C LYS A 106 9.15 -17.05 -0.35
N PRO A 107 10.48 -17.23 -0.46
CA PRO A 107 11.41 -16.11 -0.52
C PRO A 107 11.07 -15.16 -1.69
N THR A 108 11.21 -13.85 -1.47
CA THR A 108 10.94 -12.83 -2.50
C THR A 108 12.26 -12.34 -3.08
N PRO A 109 12.61 -12.73 -4.32
CA PRO A 109 13.90 -12.36 -4.92
C PRO A 109 13.96 -10.87 -5.26
N VAL A 110 15.12 -10.25 -5.06
CA VAL A 110 15.37 -8.84 -5.49
C VAL A 110 15.99 -8.74 -6.89
N THR A 111 16.56 -9.84 -7.39
CA THR A 111 17.32 -9.87 -8.66
C THR A 111 16.45 -10.13 -9.90
N LYS A 112 15.16 -10.43 -9.72
CA LYS A 112 14.26 -10.84 -10.81
C LYS A 112 13.35 -9.73 -11.35
N GLY A 113 13.60 -8.48 -10.96
CA GLY A 113 12.78 -7.33 -11.36
C GLY A 113 11.80 -6.88 -10.27
N PRO A 114 10.80 -6.06 -10.63
CA PRO A 114 9.85 -5.51 -9.66
C PRO A 114 8.96 -6.59 -9.06
N VAL A 115 8.49 -6.34 -7.83
CA VAL A 115 7.40 -7.07 -7.21
C VAL A 115 6.08 -6.38 -7.50
N GLU A 116 5.01 -7.16 -7.58
CA GLU A 116 3.65 -6.67 -7.78
C GLU A 116 2.83 -6.90 -6.51
N LEU A 117 2.14 -5.86 -6.05
CA LEU A 117 1.17 -5.95 -4.97
C LEU A 117 -0.24 -5.83 -5.56
N ARG A 118 -1.16 -6.61 -5.03
CA ARG A 118 -2.59 -6.58 -5.37
C ARG A 118 -3.40 -6.60 -4.08
N ALA A 119 -4.24 -5.60 -3.86
CA ALA A 119 -5.06 -5.48 -2.66
C ALA A 119 -6.54 -5.22 -2.99
N HIS A 120 -7.42 -5.92 -2.28
CA HIS A 120 -8.87 -5.73 -2.36
C HIS A 120 -9.51 -5.69 -0.97
N MET A 121 -10.61 -4.94 -0.85
CA MET A 121 -11.37 -4.84 0.39
C MET A 121 -12.16 -6.13 0.62
N VAL A 122 -11.98 -6.73 1.79
CA VAL A 122 -12.70 -7.95 2.21
C VAL A 122 -14.00 -7.59 2.91
N ASN A 123 -13.96 -6.56 3.78
CA ASN A 123 -15.12 -6.14 4.56
C ASN A 123 -14.95 -4.70 5.05
N LYS A 124 -16.07 -4.02 5.32
CA LYS A 124 -16.10 -2.70 5.96
C LYS A 124 -17.22 -2.65 7.00
N LYS A 125 -16.88 -2.24 8.22
CA LYS A 125 -17.85 -2.07 9.33
C LYS A 125 -17.52 -0.85 10.15
N GLY A 126 -18.34 0.19 10.05
CA GLY A 126 -18.11 1.48 10.70
C GLY A 126 -16.74 2.05 10.31
N ARG A 127 -15.88 2.32 11.29
CA ARG A 127 -14.52 2.85 11.06
C ARG A 127 -13.50 1.80 10.62
N LYS A 128 -13.87 0.52 10.55
CA LYS A 128 -12.95 -0.59 10.29
C LYS A 128 -13.06 -1.08 8.85
N THR A 129 -11.93 -1.24 8.18
CA THR A 129 -11.83 -1.79 6.82
C THR A 129 -10.82 -2.93 6.84
N TRP A 130 -11.25 -4.11 6.41
CA TRP A 130 -10.38 -5.29 6.27
C TRP A 130 -9.96 -5.41 4.82
N VAL A 131 -8.67 -5.59 4.61
CA VAL A 131 -8.04 -5.67 3.28
C VAL A 131 -7.21 -6.95 3.21
N ALA A 132 -7.34 -7.66 2.10
CA ALA A 132 -6.42 -8.72 1.72
C ALA A 132 -5.45 -8.17 0.69
N CYS A 133 -4.17 -8.50 0.84
CA CYS A 133 -3.10 -8.07 -0.07
C CYS A 133 -2.20 -9.25 -0.41
N SER A 134 -1.87 -9.43 -1.68
CA SER A 134 -0.91 -10.43 -2.14
C SER A 134 0.30 -9.74 -2.76
N LEU A 135 1.49 -10.29 -2.53
CA LEU A 135 2.73 -9.86 -3.19
C LEU A 135 3.25 -10.98 -4.08
N PHE A 136 3.55 -10.62 -5.32
CA PHE A 136 4.05 -11.50 -6.36
C PHE A 136 5.46 -11.08 -6.79
N ALA A 137 6.30 -12.06 -7.03
CA ALA A 137 7.58 -11.89 -7.71
C ALA A 137 7.62 -12.87 -8.88
N ASP A 138 7.89 -12.36 -10.09
CA ASP A 138 7.96 -13.20 -11.31
C ASP A 138 6.66 -14.02 -11.51
N GLY A 139 5.51 -13.38 -11.27
CA GLY A 139 4.17 -13.99 -11.35
C GLY A 139 3.84 -15.01 -10.25
N ILE A 140 4.76 -15.27 -9.32
CA ILE A 140 4.57 -16.23 -8.23
C ILE A 140 4.21 -15.48 -6.95
N GLU A 141 3.09 -15.85 -6.33
CA GLU A 141 2.72 -15.34 -5.01
C GLU A 141 3.74 -15.82 -3.96
N THR A 142 4.44 -14.88 -3.34
CA THR A 142 5.43 -15.17 -2.32
C THR A 142 4.93 -14.84 -0.92
N VAL A 143 4.04 -13.84 -0.79
CA VAL A 143 3.56 -13.33 0.50
C VAL A 143 2.08 -12.98 0.46
N LYS A 144 1.35 -13.31 1.53
CA LYS A 144 -0.03 -12.85 1.79
C LYS A 144 -0.09 -11.93 3.00
N GLY A 145 -0.92 -10.90 2.91
CA GLY A 145 -1.22 -9.92 3.94
C GLY A 145 -2.71 -9.86 4.25
N GLU A 146 -3.05 -9.83 5.54
CA GLU A 146 -4.37 -9.51 6.05
C GLU A 146 -4.24 -8.27 6.94
N VAL A 147 -4.87 -7.17 6.52
CA VAL A 147 -4.71 -5.85 7.16
C VAL A 147 -6.06 -5.33 7.63
N LEU A 148 -6.11 -4.89 8.88
CA LEU A 148 -7.21 -4.09 9.41
C LEU A 148 -6.78 -2.63 9.42
N ALA A 149 -7.39 -1.81 8.58
CA ALA A 149 -7.25 -0.37 8.61
C ALA A 149 -8.40 0.26 9.42
N VAL A 150 -8.08 1.18 10.32
CA VAL A 150 -9.04 1.86 11.19
C VAL A 150 -9.03 3.36 10.91
N ARG A 151 -10.18 3.92 10.55
CA ARG A 151 -10.36 5.36 10.39
C ARG A 151 -10.23 6.05 11.74
N ILE A 152 -9.41 7.08 11.79
CA ILE A 152 -9.25 7.95 12.96
C ILE A 152 -9.84 9.33 12.67
N GLU A 153 -10.15 10.04 13.74
CA GLU A 153 -10.41 11.48 13.64
C GLU A 153 -9.08 12.17 13.34
N ASP A 154 -9.14 13.27 12.59
CA ASP A 154 -7.94 14.06 12.36
C ASP A 154 -7.45 14.65 13.69
N ILE A 155 -6.14 14.55 13.88
CA ILE A 155 -5.46 15.22 14.99
C ILE A 155 -5.47 16.73 14.68
N PRO A 156 -5.90 17.58 15.63
CA PRO A 156 -5.91 19.05 15.49
C PRO A 156 -4.55 19.64 15.08
#